data_AF-A0A965UP71-F1
#
_entry.id   AF-A0A965UP71-F1
#
_cell.length_a   1.000
_cell.length_b   1.000
_cell.length_c   1.000
_cell.angle_alpha   90.00
_cell.angle_beta   90.00
_cell.angle_gamma   90.00
#
_symmetry.space_group_name_H-M   'P 1'
#
loop_
_entity.id
_entity.type
_entity.pdbx_description
1 polymer ?
#
loop_
_entity_poly.entity_id
_entity_poly.type
_entity_poly.pdbx_seq_one_letter_code
_entity_poly.pdbx_strand_id
1 'polypeptide(L)'
;MKNWNKIFEALPDEEQDKLALLRVIETSNGVIQSLFRNGDHNALSAEETRTAMKFSMGCMKTQTIPLGDEVITFAPETAKIMREVRELYISGFKQQNDEDYEEFMKASVANLNAIGKERIIDARQILFYNLYDIPAHCLDWGIEYIFGLMKWEWYHF
;
A
#
# COMPACT_ATOMS: atom_id res chain seq x y z
N MET A 1 -3.17 13.19 20.05
CA MET A 1 -3.14 12.41 18.79
C MET A 1 -2.28 13.14 17.77
N LYS A 2 -1.58 12.39 16.93
CA LYS A 2 -0.66 12.92 15.94
C LYS A 2 -1.46 13.54 14.79
N ASN A 3 -0.99 14.66 14.21
CA ASN A 3 -1.67 15.23 13.03
C ASN A 3 -1.09 14.61 11.76
N TRP A 4 -1.67 13.48 11.34
CA TRP A 4 -1.20 12.73 10.18
C TRP A 4 -1.28 13.49 8.87
N ASN A 5 -2.33 14.31 8.66
CA ASN A 5 -2.47 15.13 7.45
C ASN A 5 -1.26 16.05 7.29
N LYS A 6 -0.93 16.84 8.33
CA LYS A 6 0.24 17.73 8.29
C LYS A 6 1.57 17.00 8.07
N ILE A 7 1.68 15.77 8.55
CA ILE A 7 2.92 14.98 8.39
C ILE A 7 3.08 14.52 6.96
N PHE A 8 2.03 13.97 6.35
CA PHE A 8 2.10 13.48 4.99
C PHE A 8 2.11 14.61 3.96
N GLU A 9 1.37 15.70 4.19
CA GLU A 9 1.38 16.91 3.34
C GLU A 9 2.75 17.59 3.31
N ALA A 10 3.56 17.42 4.37
CA ALA A 10 4.90 17.99 4.44
C ALA A 10 5.97 17.16 3.72
N LEU A 11 5.63 15.94 3.26
CA LEU A 11 6.58 15.13 2.48
C LEU A 11 6.73 15.71 1.07
N PRO A 12 7.96 15.69 0.51
CA PRO A 12 8.20 16.15 -0.86
C PRO A 12 7.48 15.25 -1.86
N ASP A 13 7.16 15.81 -3.03
CA ASP A 13 6.43 15.10 -4.10
C ASP A 13 7.07 13.75 -4.47
N GLU A 14 8.40 13.70 -4.55
CA GLU A 14 9.13 12.45 -4.85
C GLU A 14 8.84 11.34 -3.84
N GLU A 15 8.71 11.67 -2.55
CA GLU A 15 8.37 10.70 -1.52
C GLU A 15 6.88 10.33 -1.56
N GLN A 16 6.00 11.26 -1.96
CA GLN A 16 4.59 10.96 -2.20
C GLN A 16 4.41 9.99 -3.38
N ASP A 17 5.20 10.14 -4.45
CA ASP A 17 5.20 9.22 -5.61
C ASP A 17 5.67 7.82 -5.19
N LYS A 18 6.74 7.72 -4.39
CA LYS A 18 7.20 6.42 -3.84
C LYS A 18 6.15 5.79 -2.92
N LEU A 19 5.48 6.60 -2.10
CA LEU A 19 4.41 6.13 -1.23
C LEU A 19 3.22 5.64 -2.06
N ALA A 20 2.89 6.30 -3.18
CA ALA A 20 1.84 5.84 -4.09
C ALA A 20 2.11 4.41 -4.59
N LEU A 21 3.35 4.13 -5.02
CA LEU A 21 3.78 2.77 -5.40
C LEU A 21 3.60 1.77 -4.26
N LEU A 22 4.09 2.12 -3.06
CA LEU A 22 3.95 1.25 -1.89
C LEU A 22 2.49 0.98 -1.54
N ARG A 23 1.62 2.00 -1.60
CA ARG A 23 0.20 1.86 -1.27
C ARG A 23 -0.52 0.90 -2.20
N VAL A 24 -0.27 0.98 -3.51
CA VAL A 24 -0.85 0.03 -4.46
C VAL A 24 -0.35 -1.40 -4.18
N ILE A 25 0.95 -1.59 -3.94
CA ILE A 25 1.53 -2.90 -3.57
C ILE A 25 0.88 -3.46 -2.29
N GLU A 26 0.75 -2.64 -1.25
CA GLU A 26 0.19 -3.02 0.04
C GLU A 26 -1.28 -3.43 -0.07
N THR A 27 -2.10 -2.63 -0.75
CA THR A 27 -3.54 -2.89 -0.85
C THR A 27 -3.84 -4.06 -1.77
N SER A 28 -3.10 -4.21 -2.88
CA SER A 28 -3.17 -5.40 -3.73
C SER A 28 -2.86 -6.67 -2.94
N ASN A 29 -1.76 -6.69 -2.19
CA ASN A 29 -1.42 -7.82 -1.33
C ASN A 29 -2.46 -8.06 -0.23
N GLY A 30 -3.07 -7.01 0.31
CA GLY A 30 -4.18 -7.10 1.27
C GLY A 30 -5.39 -7.83 0.69
N VAL A 31 -5.81 -7.46 -0.52
CA VAL A 31 -6.93 -8.11 -1.21
C VAL A 31 -6.59 -9.56 -1.59
N ILE A 32 -5.39 -9.82 -2.15
CA ILE A 32 -4.90 -11.17 -2.46
C ILE A 32 -5.01 -12.09 -1.22
N GLN A 33 -4.49 -11.65 -0.08
CA GLN A 33 -4.55 -12.43 1.16
C GLN A 33 -5.99 -12.61 1.69
N SER A 34 -6.87 -11.63 1.48
CA SER A 34 -8.28 -11.76 1.85
C SER A 34 -8.98 -12.83 1.01
N LEU A 35 -8.84 -12.77 -0.32
CA LEU A 35 -9.43 -13.75 -1.24
C LEU A 35 -8.93 -15.17 -0.95
N PHE A 36 -7.61 -15.33 -0.78
CA PHE A 36 -7.01 -16.63 -0.47
C PHE A 36 -7.53 -17.22 0.86
N ARG A 37 -7.59 -16.43 1.93
CA ARG A 37 -8.08 -16.90 3.24
C ARG A 37 -9.56 -17.28 3.20
N ASN A 38 -10.35 -16.64 2.35
CA ASN A 38 -11.78 -16.90 2.22
C ASN A 38 -12.09 -18.04 1.23
N GLY A 39 -11.08 -18.61 0.55
CA GLY A 39 -11.29 -19.64 -0.47
C GLY A 39 -12.08 -19.13 -1.68
N ASP A 40 -11.92 -17.85 -2.02
CA ASP A 40 -12.64 -17.23 -3.14
C ASP A 40 -12.22 -17.87 -4.48
N HIS A 41 -13.16 -18.01 -5.41
CA HIS A 41 -12.89 -18.52 -6.77
C HIS A 41 -11.85 -17.73 -7.56
N ASN A 42 -11.68 -16.43 -7.26
CA ASN A 42 -10.67 -15.56 -7.86
C ASN A 42 -9.36 -15.54 -7.07
N ALA A 43 -9.23 -16.32 -5.99
CA ALA A 43 -8.00 -16.38 -5.23
C ALA A 43 -6.84 -16.90 -6.09
N LEU A 44 -5.69 -16.27 -5.96
CA LEU A 44 -4.45 -16.77 -6.54
C LEU A 44 -4.09 -18.14 -5.94
N SER A 45 -3.19 -18.85 -6.62
CA SER A 45 -2.62 -20.07 -6.05
C SER A 45 -1.89 -19.78 -4.72
N ALA A 46 -1.69 -20.82 -3.92
CA ALA A 46 -0.95 -20.70 -2.67
C ALA A 46 0.51 -20.24 -2.87
N GLU A 47 1.09 -20.49 -4.04
CA GLU A 47 2.45 -20.07 -4.40
C GLU A 47 2.50 -18.59 -4.77
N GLU A 48 1.62 -18.14 -5.66
CA GLU A 48 1.52 -16.73 -6.06
C GLU A 48 1.15 -15.84 -4.86
N THR A 49 0.22 -16.29 -4.02
CA THR A 49 -0.14 -15.60 -2.77
C THR A 49 1.08 -15.42 -1.86
N ARG A 50 1.92 -16.45 -1.71
CA ARG A 50 3.14 -16.38 -0.90
C ARG A 50 4.18 -15.44 -1.51
N THR A 51 4.31 -15.43 -2.83
CA THR A 51 5.21 -14.54 -3.56
C THR A 51 4.81 -13.08 -3.38
N ALA A 52 3.54 -12.74 -3.64
CA ALA A 52 3.01 -11.39 -3.43
C ALA A 52 3.16 -10.92 -1.98
N MET A 53 2.86 -11.80 -1.00
CA MET A 53 3.01 -11.50 0.42
C MET A 53 4.49 -11.25 0.79
N LYS A 54 5.41 -12.11 0.32
CA LYS A 54 6.84 -11.95 0.59
C LYS A 54 7.36 -10.63 0.03
N PHE A 55 6.96 -10.28 -1.19
CA PHE A 55 7.36 -9.04 -1.84
C PHE A 55 6.86 -7.81 -1.09
N SER A 56 5.55 -7.70 -0.87
CA SER A 56 4.92 -6.57 -0.16
C SER A 56 5.48 -6.41 1.26
N MET A 57 5.62 -7.51 2.00
CA MET A 57 6.24 -7.48 3.33
C MET A 57 7.73 -7.12 3.30
N GLY A 58 8.45 -7.52 2.25
CA GLY A 58 9.83 -7.12 2.00
C GLY A 58 9.91 -5.60 1.92
N CYS A 59 9.11 -5.00 1.04
CA CYS A 59 9.11 -3.56 0.81
C CYS A 59 8.86 -2.76 2.10
N MET A 60 7.85 -3.16 2.88
CA MET A 60 7.54 -2.54 4.17
C MET A 60 8.66 -2.69 5.21
N LYS A 61 9.40 -3.79 5.20
CA LYS A 61 10.46 -4.04 6.19
C LYS A 61 11.74 -3.31 5.84
N THR A 62 12.14 -3.34 4.57
CA THR A 62 13.37 -2.73 4.09
C THR A 62 13.22 -1.25 3.79
N GLN A 63 11.99 -0.76 3.64
CA GLN A 63 11.70 0.60 3.16
C GLN A 63 12.36 0.84 1.79
N THR A 64 12.24 -0.18 0.93
CA THR A 64 12.70 -0.16 -0.46
C THR A 64 11.67 -0.84 -1.35
N ILE A 65 11.62 -0.49 -2.64
CA ILE A 65 10.77 -1.17 -3.63
C ILE A 65 11.67 -1.60 -4.79
N PRO A 66 11.97 -2.90 -4.94
CA PRO A 66 12.66 -3.40 -6.11
C PRO A 66 11.68 -3.42 -7.30
N LEU A 67 12.03 -2.72 -8.38
CA LEU A 67 11.25 -2.62 -9.62
C LEU A 67 12.19 -2.82 -10.82
N GLY A 68 12.04 -3.95 -11.52
CA GLY A 68 13.00 -4.33 -12.56
C GLY A 68 14.44 -4.37 -12.04
N ASP A 69 15.32 -3.59 -12.68
CA ASP A 69 16.74 -3.47 -12.31
C ASP A 69 17.01 -2.34 -11.29
N GLU A 70 15.98 -1.60 -10.87
CA GLU A 70 16.10 -0.49 -9.94
C GLU A 70 15.61 -0.84 -8.53
N VAL A 71 16.17 -0.16 -7.53
CA VAL A 71 15.72 -0.24 -6.14
C VAL A 71 15.38 1.15 -5.64
N ILE A 72 14.09 1.45 -5.57
CA ILE A 72 13.60 2.68 -4.96
C ILE A 72 13.85 2.61 -3.46
N THR A 73 14.40 3.67 -2.88
CA THR A 73 14.65 3.79 -1.44
C THR A 73 13.97 5.03 -0.89
N PHE A 74 13.25 4.87 0.23
CA PHE A 74 12.61 5.99 0.93
C PHE A 74 13.64 6.83 1.69
N ALA A 75 13.39 8.13 1.79
CA ALA A 75 14.16 9.00 2.68
C ALA A 75 14.03 8.52 4.14
N PRO A 76 15.05 8.70 4.99
CA PRO A 76 15.03 8.26 6.39
C PRO A 76 13.80 8.77 7.16
N GLU A 77 13.38 10.00 6.89
CA GLU A 77 12.21 10.65 7.50
C GLU A 77 10.91 9.95 7.11
N THR A 78 10.70 9.69 5.82
CA THR A 78 9.56 8.92 5.32
C THR A 78 9.56 7.50 5.87
N ALA A 79 10.73 6.84 5.86
CA ALA A 79 10.91 5.50 6.39
C ALA A 79 10.55 5.41 7.88
N LYS A 80 10.90 6.44 8.67
CA LYS A 80 10.51 6.54 10.08
C LYS A 80 8.99 6.65 10.23
N ILE A 81 8.35 7.53 9.46
CA ILE A 81 6.88 7.71 9.49
C ILE A 81 6.18 6.38 9.17
N MET A 82 6.63 5.68 8.11
CA MET A 82 6.02 4.43 7.69
C MET A 82 6.25 3.28 8.68
N ARG A 83 7.37 3.27 9.41
CA ARG A 83 7.57 2.32 10.52
C ARG A 83 6.57 2.55 11.65
N GLU A 84 6.32 3.79 12.04
CA GLU A 84 5.32 4.13 13.05
C GLU A 84 3.90 3.71 12.61
N VAL A 85 3.52 3.98 11.35
CA VAL A 85 2.24 3.51 10.79
C VAL A 85 2.15 1.99 10.81
N ARG A 86 3.25 1.29 10.51
CA ARG A 86 3.30 -0.17 10.52
C ARG A 86 3.17 -0.74 11.94
N GLU A 87 3.68 -0.06 12.96
CA GLU A 87 3.50 -0.44 14.36
C GLU A 87 2.02 -0.38 14.76
N LEU A 88 1.31 0.71 14.38
CA LEU A 88 -0.14 0.83 14.55
C LEU A 88 -0.89 -0.29 13.82
N TYR A 89 -0.51 -0.60 12.58
CA TYR A 89 -1.10 -1.72 11.84
C TYR A 89 -0.95 -3.06 12.59
N ILE A 90 0.24 -3.36 13.13
CA ILE A 90 0.46 -4.59 13.87
C ILE A 90 -0.39 -4.62 15.13
N SER A 91 -0.33 -3.56 15.94
CA SER A 91 -1.08 -3.51 17.20
C SER A 91 -2.59 -3.59 16.93
N GLY A 92 -3.09 -2.77 16.01
CA GLY A 92 -4.50 -2.72 15.65
C GLY A 92 -5.02 -4.01 15.03
N PHE A 93 -4.49 -4.39 13.86
CA PHE A 93 -5.02 -5.54 13.11
C PHE A 93 -4.61 -6.89 13.68
N LYS A 94 -3.39 -7.04 14.21
CA LYS A 94 -2.88 -8.35 14.65
C LYS A 94 -3.07 -8.61 16.13
N GLN A 95 -3.06 -7.57 16.96
CA GLN A 95 -3.22 -7.69 18.41
C GLN A 95 -4.59 -7.23 18.91
N GLN A 96 -5.49 -6.81 17.99
CA GLN A 96 -6.87 -6.41 18.28
C GLN A 96 -6.95 -5.22 19.24
N ASN A 97 -6.05 -4.24 19.07
CA ASN A 97 -6.10 -2.97 19.77
C ASN A 97 -6.95 -1.96 18.98
N ASP A 98 -8.16 -1.67 19.46
CA ASP A 98 -9.10 -0.79 18.75
C ASP A 98 -8.60 0.66 18.60
N GLU A 99 -7.87 1.18 19.60
CA GLU A 99 -7.32 2.55 19.56
C GLU A 99 -6.24 2.68 18.48
N ASP A 100 -5.32 1.72 18.42
CA ASP A 100 -4.26 1.69 17.40
C ASP A 100 -4.81 1.39 16.01
N TYR A 101 -5.88 0.59 15.92
CA TYR A 101 -6.61 0.40 14.67
C TYR A 101 -7.21 1.71 14.16
N GLU A 102 -7.89 2.47 15.03
CA GLU A 102 -8.46 3.77 14.67
C GLU A 102 -7.37 4.75 14.23
N GLU A 103 -6.25 4.81 14.95
CA GLU A 103 -5.12 5.68 14.62
C GLU A 103 -4.44 5.25 13.31
N PHE A 104 -4.31 3.94 13.04
CA PHE A 104 -3.85 3.43 11.76
C PHE A 104 -4.76 3.88 10.62
N MET A 105 -6.09 3.79 10.79
CA MET A 105 -7.04 4.22 9.76
C MET A 105 -6.95 5.73 9.50
N LYS A 106 -6.78 6.55 10.54
CA LYS A 106 -6.51 8.00 10.39
C LYS A 106 -5.22 8.26 9.60
N ALA A 107 -4.14 7.56 9.92
CA ALA A 107 -2.87 7.69 9.21
C ALA A 107 -2.97 7.24 7.74
N SER A 108 -3.65 6.12 7.49
CA SER A 108 -3.87 5.55 6.15
C SER A 108 -4.66 6.51 5.24
N VAL A 109 -5.75 7.09 5.76
CA VAL A 109 -6.56 8.07 5.01
C VAL A 109 -5.79 9.37 4.80
N ALA A 110 -5.05 9.86 5.80
CA ALA A 110 -4.21 11.04 5.66
C ALA A 110 -3.12 10.87 4.59
N ASN A 111 -2.49 9.69 4.57
CA ASN A 111 -1.49 9.36 3.56
C ASN A 111 -2.08 9.36 2.14
N LEU A 112 -3.21 8.67 1.94
CA LEU A 112 -3.88 8.64 0.63
C LEU A 112 -4.38 10.02 0.19
N ASN A 113 -4.86 10.86 1.11
CA ASN A 113 -5.23 12.25 0.80
C ASN A 113 -4.02 13.07 0.33
N ALA A 114 -2.87 12.94 1.00
CA ALA A 114 -1.66 13.66 0.61
C ALA A 114 -1.11 13.19 -0.74
N ILE A 115 -1.11 11.88 -0.99
CA ILE A 115 -0.70 11.30 -2.29
C ILE A 115 -1.62 11.79 -3.41
N GLY A 116 -2.93 11.72 -3.19
CA GLY A 116 -3.93 12.08 -4.18
C GLY A 116 -4.20 11.01 -5.23
N LYS A 117 -5.30 11.18 -5.96
CA LYS A 117 -5.83 10.20 -6.92
C LYS A 117 -4.89 9.93 -8.10
N GLU A 118 -4.31 10.99 -8.66
CA GLU A 118 -3.51 10.91 -9.90
C GLU A 118 -2.26 10.07 -9.69
N ARG A 119 -1.51 10.32 -8.60
CA ARG A 119 -0.32 9.53 -8.26
C ARG A 119 -0.62 8.05 -8.04
N ILE A 120 -1.79 7.72 -7.49
CA ILE A 120 -2.20 6.31 -7.32
C ILE A 120 -2.44 5.64 -8.69
N ILE A 121 -3.03 6.36 -9.64
CA ILE A 121 -3.22 5.86 -11.02
C ILE A 121 -1.87 5.69 -11.72
N ASP A 122 -0.99 6.68 -11.62
CA ASP A 122 0.35 6.65 -12.22
C ASP A 122 1.20 5.52 -11.61
N ALA A 123 1.13 5.35 -10.30
CA ALA A 123 1.78 4.25 -9.59
C ALA A 123 1.33 2.89 -10.12
N ARG A 124 0.02 2.68 -10.34
CA ARG A 124 -0.46 1.45 -10.97
C ARG A 124 0.15 1.23 -12.34
N GLN A 125 0.28 2.28 -13.16
CA GLN A 125 0.88 2.16 -14.48
C GLN A 125 2.36 1.80 -14.43
N ILE A 126 3.12 2.41 -13.52
CA ILE A 126 4.53 2.08 -13.29
C ILE A 126 4.68 0.63 -12.86
N LEU A 127 3.88 0.19 -11.89
CA LEU A 127 3.91 -1.18 -11.38
C LEU A 127 3.51 -2.20 -12.44
N PHE A 128 2.53 -1.89 -13.28
CA PHE A 128 2.10 -2.77 -14.38
C PHE A 128 3.27 -3.15 -15.31
N TYR A 129 4.19 -2.23 -15.57
CA TYR A 129 5.33 -2.48 -16.45
C TYR A 129 6.57 -3.06 -15.75
N ASN A 130 6.72 -2.84 -14.44
CA ASN A 130 7.99 -3.07 -13.74
C ASN A 130 7.91 -4.04 -12.55
N LEU A 131 6.72 -4.44 -12.12
CA LEU A 131 6.51 -5.36 -11.02
C LEU A 131 6.10 -6.74 -11.53
N TYR A 132 6.87 -7.77 -11.17
CA TYR A 132 6.62 -9.16 -11.59
C TYR A 132 6.16 -10.07 -10.45
N ASP A 133 6.38 -9.69 -9.18
CA ASP A 133 6.03 -10.50 -8.01
C ASP A 133 4.53 -10.48 -7.64
N ILE A 134 3.77 -9.54 -8.19
CA ILE A 134 2.32 -9.44 -8.04
C ILE A 134 1.71 -9.49 -9.44
N PRO A 135 0.78 -10.42 -9.73
CA PRO A 135 0.12 -10.46 -11.03
C PRO A 135 -0.55 -9.13 -11.35
N ALA A 136 -0.37 -8.65 -12.59
CA ALA A 136 -0.78 -7.30 -12.99
C ALA A 136 -2.27 -6.99 -12.74
N HIS A 137 -3.16 -7.97 -12.93
CA HIS A 137 -4.60 -7.80 -12.66
C HIS A 137 -4.92 -7.59 -11.18
N CYS A 138 -4.07 -8.06 -10.25
CA CYS A 138 -4.25 -7.81 -8.83
C CYS A 138 -3.90 -6.37 -8.42
N LEU A 139 -3.19 -5.61 -9.27
CA LEU A 139 -2.98 -4.18 -9.08
C LEU A 139 -4.32 -3.44 -9.10
N ASP A 140 -5.22 -3.86 -9.99
CA ASP A 140 -6.55 -3.27 -10.12
C ASP A 140 -7.39 -3.53 -8.85
N TRP A 141 -7.25 -4.69 -8.20
CA TRP A 141 -7.90 -4.95 -6.91
C TRP A 141 -7.44 -4.01 -5.79
N GLY A 142 -6.12 -3.71 -5.75
CA GLY A 142 -5.56 -2.79 -4.77
C GLY A 142 -6.03 -1.37 -4.98
N ILE A 143 -6.16 -0.97 -6.24
CA ILE A 143 -6.72 0.31 -6.66
C ILE A 143 -8.19 0.43 -6.30
N GLU A 144 -9.01 -0.58 -6.63
CA GLU A 144 -10.43 -0.63 -6.30
C GLU A 144 -10.65 -0.49 -4.79
N TYR A 145 -9.82 -1.16 -3.98
CA TYR A 145 -9.84 -1.01 -2.53
C TYR A 145 -9.53 0.43 -2.09
N ILE A 146 -8.49 1.06 -2.63
CA ILE A 146 -8.12 2.44 -2.31
C ILE A 146 -9.25 3.40 -2.67
N PHE A 147 -9.80 3.27 -3.88
CA PHE A 147 -10.85 4.15 -4.38
C PHE A 147 -12.15 3.97 -3.59
N GLY A 148 -12.49 2.74 -3.22
CA GLY A 148 -13.62 2.45 -2.33
C GLY A 148 -13.43 3.07 -0.95
N LEU A 149 -12.23 2.94 -0.35
CA LEU A 149 -11.91 3.54 0.94
C LEU A 149 -12.01 5.07 0.90
N MET A 150 -11.46 5.69 -0.16
CA MET A 150 -11.40 7.14 -0.32
C MET A 150 -12.68 7.74 -0.91
N LYS A 151 -13.62 6.90 -1.38
CA LYS A 151 -14.81 7.31 -2.14
C LYS A 151 -14.47 8.16 -3.37
N TRP A 152 -13.36 7.84 -4.02
CA TRP A 152 -12.97 8.46 -5.28
C TRP A 152 -13.68 7.78 -6.43
N GLU A 153 -14.05 8.56 -7.45
CA GLU A 153 -14.66 8.01 -8.66
C GLU A 153 -13.60 7.33 -9.53
N TRP A 154 -13.81 6.06 -9.87
CA TRP A 154 -13.00 5.33 -10.85
C TRP A 154 -13.80 5.21 -12.15
N TYR A 155 -13.33 5.84 -13.21
CA TYR A 155 -13.89 5.66 -14.55
C TYR A 155 -12.98 4.68 -15.28
N HIS A 156 -13.45 3.45 -15.51
CA HIS A 156 -12.74 2.49 -16.35
C HIS A 156 -12.66 3.07 -17.79
N PHE A 157 -11.45 3.15 -18.33
CA PHE A 157 -11.20 3.39 -19.76
C PHE A 157 -11.01 2.06 -20.48
#